data_AF-A0A359LST9-F1
#
_entry.id   AF-A0A359LST9-F1
#
_cell.length_a   1.000
_cell.length_b   1.000
_cell.length_c   1.000
_cell.angle_alpha   90.00
_cell.angle_beta   90.00
_cell.angle_gamma   90.00
#
_symmetry.space_group_name_H-M   'P 1'
#
loop_
_entity.id
_entity.type
_entity.pdbx_description
1 polymer ?
#
loop_
_entity_poly.entity_id
_entity_poly.type
_entity_poly.pdbx_seq_one_letter_code
_entity_poly.pdbx_strand_id
1 'polypeptide(L)'
;MHKPIKYVEKAVTVTANAAWTVFDKLNQISQNPSFTPKWSDKPLLKSYQKMKPPLGWPRETDSLCPKCVPELRKEILDGQRDYKELMQTGEKLGQVKATVIERDGKILMTKTCPKHGYFEDVMAIDTTFFAHLEKVFPGRDIRAHNDENLHKHGASTITHGRGSVLTVDLTNRCNMM
;
A
#
# COMPACT_ATOMS: atom_id res chain seq x y z
N MET A 1 -27.34 0.94 47.49
CA MET A 1 -26.04 1.64 47.52
C MET A 1 -24.97 0.68 47.04
N HIS A 2 -24.08 1.10 46.13
CA HIS A 2 -22.95 0.24 45.72
C HIS A 2 -21.94 0.09 46.86
N LYS A 3 -21.20 -1.03 46.88
CA LYS A 3 -20.14 -1.26 47.87
C LYS A 3 -19.11 -0.10 47.77
N PRO A 4 -18.58 0.42 48.90
CA PRO A 4 -17.63 1.54 48.90
C PRO A 4 -16.45 1.37 47.93
N ILE A 5 -15.96 0.13 47.79
CA ILE A 5 -14.89 -0.22 46.85
C ILE A 5 -15.21 0.12 45.38
N LYS A 6 -16.49 0.08 44.97
CA LYS A 6 -16.90 0.41 43.59
C LYS A 6 -16.75 1.90 43.28
N TYR A 7 -16.82 2.77 44.28
CA TYR A 7 -16.54 4.19 44.08
C TYR A 7 -15.04 4.44 43.94
N VAL A 8 -14.21 3.72 44.70
CA VAL A 8 -12.75 3.78 44.58
C VAL A 8 -12.29 3.26 43.22
N GLU A 9 -12.77 2.09 42.79
CA GLU A 9 -12.50 1.56 41.45
C GLU A 9 -12.86 2.58 40.36
N LYS A 10 -14.07 3.16 40.42
CA LYS A 10 -14.51 4.17 39.46
C LYS A 10 -13.62 5.43 39.48
N ALA A 11 -13.22 5.89 40.66
CA ALA A 11 -12.33 7.05 40.79
C ALA A 11 -10.96 6.77 40.18
N VAL A 12 -10.40 5.58 40.37
CA VAL A 12 -9.14 5.16 39.76
C VAL A 12 -9.26 5.13 38.23
N THR A 13 -10.32 4.52 37.69
CA THR A 13 -10.52 4.44 36.23
C THR A 13 -10.68 5.83 35.61
N VAL A 14 -11.49 6.70 36.21
CA VAL A 14 -11.70 8.07 35.70
C VAL A 14 -10.41 8.88 35.76
N THR A 15 -9.67 8.80 36.87
CA THR A 15 -8.40 9.50 37.02
C THR A 15 -7.35 8.98 36.03
N ALA A 16 -7.26 7.66 35.81
CA ALA A 16 -6.35 7.07 34.84
C ALA A 16 -6.67 7.53 33.40
N ASN A 17 -7.94 7.57 33.02
CA ASN A 17 -8.36 8.06 31.71
C ASN A 17 -8.01 9.54 31.51
N ALA A 18 -8.22 10.37 32.53
CA ALA A 18 -7.87 11.79 32.49
C ALA A 18 -6.34 11.97 32.39
N ALA A 19 -5.57 11.25 33.22
CA ALA A 19 -4.12 11.27 33.19
C ALA A 19 -3.56 10.85 31.82
N TRP A 20 -4.09 9.77 31.23
CA TRP A 20 -3.72 9.33 29.89
C TRP A 20 -4.00 10.40 28.83
N THR A 21 -5.17 11.02 28.86
CA THR A 21 -5.55 12.06 27.89
C THR A 21 -4.61 13.26 27.95
N VAL A 22 -4.24 13.70 29.17
CA VAL A 22 -3.29 14.79 29.36
C VAL A 22 -1.90 14.39 28.89
N PHE A 23 -1.43 13.20 29.27
CA PHE A 23 -0.14 12.67 28.86
C PHE A 23 -0.01 12.57 27.34
N ASP A 24 -0.98 11.96 26.65
CA ASP A 24 -0.95 11.77 25.21
C ASP A 24 -0.93 13.12 24.47
N LYS A 25 -1.75 14.09 24.92
CA LYS A 25 -1.77 15.43 24.32
C LYS A 25 -0.43 16.16 24.47
N LEU A 26 0.22 16.05 25.63
CA LEU A 26 1.56 16.61 25.84
C LEU A 26 2.62 15.88 25.02
N ASN A 27 2.56 14.55 24.96
CA ASN A 27 3.48 13.72 24.19
C ASN A 27 3.40 14.01 22.69
N GLN A 28 2.21 14.33 22.15
CA GLN A 28 2.04 14.72 20.74
C GLN A 28 2.77 16.02 20.36
N ILE A 29 3.09 16.90 21.32
CA ILE A 29 3.83 18.15 21.07
C ILE A 29 5.31 17.87 20.79
N SER A 30 5.91 16.94 21.54
CA SER A 30 7.32 16.57 21.40
C SER A 30 7.48 15.06 21.59
N GLN A 31 7.27 14.33 20.50
CA GLN A 31 7.35 12.88 20.53
C GLN A 31 8.81 12.41 20.42
N ASN A 32 9.23 11.54 21.34
CA ASN A 32 10.55 10.88 21.29
C ASN A 32 10.80 10.17 19.95
N PRO A 33 12.07 9.99 19.54
CA PRO A 33 12.42 9.21 18.36
C PRO A 33 11.85 7.78 18.45
N SER A 34 11.48 7.21 17.30
CA SER A 34 11.08 5.81 17.23
C SER A 34 12.26 4.90 17.51
N PHE A 35 12.00 3.72 18.06
CA PHE A 35 13.04 2.71 18.26
C PHE A 35 13.51 2.13 16.91
N THR A 36 14.77 1.72 16.88
CA THR A 36 15.37 0.98 15.77
C THR A 36 15.45 -0.51 16.17
N PRO A 37 14.67 -1.40 15.52
CA PRO A 37 14.72 -2.83 15.81
C PRO A 37 16.03 -3.44 15.35
N LYS A 38 16.46 -4.56 15.96
CA LYS A 38 17.70 -5.28 15.60
C LYS A 38 17.77 -5.75 14.14
N TRP A 39 16.63 -5.92 13.47
CA TRP A 39 16.55 -6.35 12.07
C TRP A 39 16.55 -5.18 11.08
N SER A 40 16.61 -3.92 11.53
CA SER A 40 16.60 -2.76 10.66
C SER A 40 17.73 -1.77 10.98
N ASP A 41 18.29 -1.19 9.93
CA ASP A 41 19.25 -0.08 10.06
C ASP A 41 18.55 1.28 10.24
N LYS A 42 17.22 1.32 10.14
CA LYS A 42 16.41 2.54 10.20
C LYS A 42 15.35 2.44 11.31
N PRO A 43 15.03 3.56 11.99
CA PRO A 43 13.96 3.57 12.97
C PRO A 43 12.60 3.35 12.31
N LEU A 44 11.64 2.81 13.07
CA LEU A 44 10.26 2.67 12.57
C LEU A 44 9.62 4.04 12.31
N LEU A 45 8.81 4.13 11.24
CA LEU A 45 8.07 5.35 10.94
C LEU A 45 6.90 5.54 11.90
N LYS A 46 6.76 6.75 12.42
CA LYS A 46 5.55 7.22 13.10
C LYS A 46 4.42 7.39 12.09
N SER A 47 3.17 7.36 12.55
CA SER A 47 1.98 7.44 11.69
C SER A 47 2.01 8.64 10.72
N TYR A 48 2.41 9.82 11.19
CA TYR A 48 2.51 11.04 10.37
C TYR A 48 3.71 11.07 9.42
N GLN A 49 4.69 10.17 9.60
CA GLN A 49 5.84 10.04 8.69
C GLN A 49 5.56 9.05 7.55
N LYS A 50 4.50 8.24 7.68
CA LYS A 50 4.14 7.26 6.66
C LYS A 50 3.42 7.96 5.51
N MET A 51 3.86 7.67 4.29
CA MET A 51 3.19 8.14 3.08
C MET A 51 2.03 7.23 2.71
N LYS A 52 0.95 7.80 2.17
CA LYS A 52 -0.15 7.03 1.56
C LYS A 52 -0.21 7.34 0.06
N PRO A 53 -0.43 6.33 -0.81
CA PRO A 53 -0.77 6.61 -2.20
C PRO A 53 -2.11 7.37 -2.27
N PRO A 54 -2.46 7.96 -3.41
CA PRO A 54 -3.83 8.43 -3.63
C PRO A 54 -4.80 7.25 -3.46
N LEU A 55 -5.71 7.38 -2.49
CA LEU A 55 -6.78 6.43 -2.19
C LEU A 55 -8.13 7.08 -2.50
N GLY A 56 -9.19 6.30 -2.56
CA GLY A 56 -10.52 6.68 -3.02
C GLY A 56 -10.66 6.63 -4.54
N TRP A 57 -11.89 6.83 -5.02
CA TRP A 57 -12.23 6.88 -6.43
C TRP A 57 -13.14 8.09 -6.71
N PRO A 58 -13.05 8.70 -7.91
CA PRO A 58 -12.21 8.28 -9.04
C PRO A 58 -10.73 8.63 -8.83
N ARG A 59 -9.82 7.75 -9.30
CA ARG A 59 -8.36 8.03 -9.32
C ARG A 59 -7.67 7.42 -10.53
N GLU A 60 -6.57 8.01 -10.94
CA GLU A 60 -5.66 7.40 -11.93
C GLU A 60 -4.54 6.62 -11.21
N THR A 61 -4.16 5.47 -11.76
CA THR A 61 -3.05 4.62 -11.33
C THR A 61 -2.37 4.03 -12.56
N ASP A 62 -1.17 3.47 -12.42
CA ASP A 62 -0.61 2.66 -13.48
C ASP A 62 -1.14 1.22 -13.37
N SER A 63 -1.30 0.54 -14.50
CA SER A 63 -1.74 -0.86 -14.55
C SER A 63 -0.99 -1.58 -15.66
N LEU A 64 -1.10 -2.90 -15.70
CA LEU A 64 -0.55 -3.73 -16.77
C LEU A 64 -1.64 -4.10 -17.78
N CYS A 65 -1.28 -4.03 -19.06
CA CYS A 65 -2.11 -4.52 -20.14
C CYS A 65 -2.16 -6.06 -20.09
N PRO A 66 -3.36 -6.67 -20.04
CA PRO A 66 -3.51 -8.11 -19.92
C PRO A 66 -3.07 -8.87 -21.18
N LYS A 67 -2.82 -8.20 -22.30
CA LYS A 67 -2.29 -8.80 -23.54
C LYS A 67 -0.79 -8.52 -23.75
N CYS A 68 -0.33 -7.28 -23.52
CA CYS A 68 1.11 -6.97 -23.67
C CYS A 68 1.99 -7.84 -22.75
N VAL A 69 1.55 -8.12 -21.52
CA VAL A 69 2.38 -8.86 -20.56
C VAL A 69 2.57 -10.33 -20.98
N PRO A 70 1.52 -11.09 -21.33
CA PRO A 70 1.69 -12.43 -21.90
C PRO A 70 2.52 -12.46 -23.19
N GLU A 71 2.32 -11.50 -24.09
CA GLU A 71 3.09 -11.39 -25.35
C GLU A 71 4.58 -11.19 -25.05
N LEU A 72 4.92 -10.22 -24.19
CA LEU A 72 6.29 -9.95 -23.78
C LEU A 72 6.93 -11.15 -23.07
N ARG A 73 6.17 -11.84 -22.20
CA ARG A 73 6.64 -13.06 -21.55
C ARG A 73 6.95 -14.14 -22.59
N LYS A 74 6.10 -14.30 -23.59
CA LYS A 74 6.31 -15.26 -24.67
C LYS A 74 7.57 -14.93 -25.47
N GLU A 75 7.78 -13.67 -25.86
CA GLU A 75 9.00 -13.24 -26.57
C GLU A 75 10.28 -13.57 -25.80
N ILE A 76 10.27 -13.40 -24.48
CA ILE A 76 11.40 -13.74 -23.62
C ILE A 76 11.62 -15.26 -23.57
N LEU A 77 10.55 -16.04 -23.40
CA LEU A 77 10.62 -17.51 -23.35
C LEU A 77 11.05 -18.11 -24.69
N ASP A 78 10.66 -17.48 -25.80
CA ASP A 78 11.04 -17.86 -27.17
C ASP A 78 12.47 -17.38 -27.54
N GLY A 79 13.17 -16.72 -26.61
CA GLY A 79 14.53 -16.22 -26.81
C GLY A 79 14.66 -15.01 -27.74
N GLN A 80 13.53 -14.38 -28.11
CA GLN A 80 13.50 -13.20 -28.98
C GLN A 80 13.93 -11.91 -28.25
N ARG A 81 13.88 -11.92 -26.92
CA ARG A 81 14.19 -10.77 -26.07
C ARG A 81 14.88 -11.20 -24.78
N ASP A 82 15.91 -10.47 -24.34
CA ASP A 82 16.55 -10.73 -23.04
C ASP A 82 15.71 -10.11 -21.91
N TYR A 83 15.41 -10.91 -20.87
CA TYR A 83 14.70 -10.43 -19.68
C TYR A 83 15.45 -9.31 -18.94
N LYS A 84 16.77 -9.21 -19.10
CA LYS A 84 17.58 -8.13 -18.52
C LYS A 84 17.16 -6.76 -18.99
N GLU A 85 16.58 -6.65 -20.19
CA GLU A 85 16.03 -5.40 -20.69
C GLU A 85 14.94 -4.85 -19.77
N LEU A 86 14.10 -5.73 -19.19
CA LEU A 86 13.05 -5.33 -18.24
C LEU A 86 13.62 -4.62 -16.99
N MET A 87 14.86 -4.95 -16.61
CA MET A 87 15.52 -4.40 -15.44
C MET A 87 16.34 -3.14 -15.77
N GLN A 88 16.88 -3.05 -16.99
CA GLN A 88 17.88 -2.04 -17.36
C GLN A 88 17.28 -0.78 -17.97
N THR A 89 16.23 -0.90 -18.78
CA THR A 89 15.78 0.22 -19.63
C THR A 89 14.83 1.16 -18.93
N GLY A 90 14.27 0.78 -17.77
CA GLY A 90 13.15 1.51 -17.16
C GLY A 90 11.93 1.61 -18.07
N GLU A 91 11.91 0.85 -19.17
CA GLU A 91 10.82 0.88 -20.14
C GLU A 91 9.56 0.32 -19.50
N LYS A 92 8.49 1.10 -19.65
CA LYS A 92 7.15 0.84 -19.16
C LYS A 92 6.44 -0.19 -20.04
N LEU A 93 7.07 -1.33 -20.31
CA LEU A 93 6.60 -2.35 -21.26
C LEU A 93 5.29 -2.96 -20.78
N GLY A 94 4.22 -2.69 -21.53
CA GLY A 94 2.87 -3.14 -21.18
C GLY A 94 2.24 -2.38 -20.02
N GLN A 95 2.89 -1.36 -19.45
CA GLN A 95 2.28 -0.48 -18.47
C GLN A 95 1.42 0.56 -19.17
N VAL A 96 0.20 0.73 -18.68
CA VAL A 96 -0.82 1.64 -19.21
C VAL A 96 -1.42 2.45 -18.07
N LYS A 97 -1.96 3.62 -18.39
CA LYS A 97 -2.78 4.38 -17.43
C LYS A 97 -4.12 3.69 -17.26
N ALA A 98 -4.55 3.59 -16.00
CA ALA A 98 -5.84 3.04 -15.62
C ALA A 98 -6.55 4.00 -14.68
N THR A 99 -7.87 4.01 -14.75
CA THR A 99 -8.73 4.79 -13.86
C THR A 99 -9.54 3.84 -13.02
N VAL A 100 -9.50 4.01 -11.70
CA VAL A 100 -10.38 3.33 -10.76
C VAL A 100 -11.63 4.17 -10.59
N ILE A 101 -12.79 3.59 -10.88
CA ILE A 101 -14.10 4.25 -10.81
C ILE A 101 -15.10 3.39 -10.04
N GLU A 102 -16.17 4.01 -9.54
CA GLU A 102 -17.35 3.29 -9.07
C GLU A 102 -18.45 3.34 -10.13
N ARG A 103 -19.03 2.18 -10.44
CA ARG A 103 -20.17 2.04 -11.35
C ARG A 103 -21.03 0.86 -10.90
N ASP A 104 -22.34 1.06 -10.85
CA ASP A 104 -23.32 0.01 -10.49
C ASP A 104 -22.99 -0.74 -9.18
N GLY A 105 -22.52 -0.01 -8.16
CA GLY A 105 -22.13 -0.58 -6.86
C GLY A 105 -20.87 -1.45 -6.90
N LYS A 106 -20.04 -1.32 -7.93
CA LYS A 106 -18.76 -2.03 -8.08
C LYS A 106 -17.62 -1.04 -8.27
N ILE A 107 -16.44 -1.42 -7.81
CA ILE A 107 -15.20 -0.73 -8.13
C ILE A 107 -14.60 -1.38 -9.37
N LEU A 108 -14.43 -0.58 -10.42
CA LEU A 108 -13.92 -0.99 -11.72
C LEU A 108 -12.58 -0.31 -11.98
N MET A 109 -11.70 -1.03 -12.65
CA MET A 109 -10.49 -0.49 -13.25
C MET A 109 -10.66 -0.45 -14.76
N THR A 110 -10.68 0.75 -15.33
CA THR A 110 -10.77 0.96 -16.77
C THR A 110 -9.41 1.36 -17.30
N LYS A 111 -8.93 0.72 -18.37
CA LYS A 111 -7.64 1.04 -18.98
C LYS A 111 -7.71 0.91 -20.50
N THR A 112 -6.97 1.76 -21.21
CA THR A 112 -6.89 1.71 -22.67
C THR A 112 -5.44 1.49 -23.07
N CYS A 113 -5.16 0.34 -23.67
CA CYS A 113 -3.87 0.05 -24.26
C CYS A 113 -3.83 0.56 -25.70
N PRO A 114 -2.80 1.32 -26.12
CA PRO A 114 -2.65 1.78 -27.50
C PRO A 114 -2.62 0.64 -28.53
N LYS A 115 -2.16 -0.56 -28.14
CA LYS A 115 -2.04 -1.73 -29.02
C LYS A 115 -3.28 -2.62 -29.01
N HIS A 116 -3.92 -2.78 -27.85
CA HIS A 116 -4.93 -3.82 -27.63
C HIS A 116 -6.33 -3.30 -27.31
N GLY A 117 -6.50 -1.97 -27.25
CA GLY A 117 -7.78 -1.32 -27.04
C GLY A 117 -8.18 -1.21 -25.58
N TYR A 118 -9.50 -1.12 -25.35
CA TYR A 118 -10.10 -0.89 -24.04
C TYR A 118 -10.22 -2.20 -23.24
N PHE A 119 -9.99 -2.08 -21.93
CA PHE A 119 -10.20 -3.13 -20.94
C PHE A 119 -10.92 -2.55 -19.73
N GLU A 120 -11.75 -3.39 -19.11
CA GLU A 120 -12.44 -3.09 -17.87
C GLU A 120 -12.40 -4.33 -16.98
N ASP A 121 -11.86 -4.16 -15.78
CA ASP A 121 -11.69 -5.24 -14.79
C ASP A 121 -12.46 -4.86 -13.51
N VAL A 122 -13.20 -5.81 -12.94
CA VAL A 122 -13.86 -5.61 -11.64
C VAL A 122 -12.82 -5.78 -10.54
N MET A 123 -12.57 -4.73 -9.75
CA MET A 123 -11.68 -4.79 -8.59
C MET A 123 -12.40 -5.26 -7.33
N ALA A 124 -13.61 -4.77 -7.10
CA ALA A 124 -14.41 -5.12 -5.94
C ALA A 124 -15.91 -5.03 -6.25
N ILE A 125 -16.68 -5.92 -5.64
CA ILE A 125 -18.15 -5.94 -5.71
C ILE A 125 -18.82 -5.33 -4.47
N ASP A 126 -18.03 -4.96 -3.45
CA ASP A 126 -18.48 -4.30 -2.24
C ASP A 126 -17.67 -3.00 -2.07
N THR A 127 -18.29 -1.88 -2.42
CA THR A 127 -17.65 -0.56 -2.34
C THR A 127 -17.43 -0.10 -0.91
N THR A 128 -18.28 -0.51 0.03
CA THR A 128 -18.17 -0.12 1.44
C THR A 128 -17.00 -0.83 2.11
N PHE A 129 -16.86 -2.13 1.87
CA PHE A 129 -15.71 -2.88 2.37
C PHE A 129 -14.42 -2.41 1.71
N PHE A 130 -14.42 -2.15 0.39
CA PHE A 130 -13.24 -1.63 -0.29
C PHE A 130 -12.82 -0.25 0.25
N ALA A 131 -13.77 0.66 0.51
CA ALA A 131 -13.49 1.95 1.16
C ALA A 131 -12.92 1.76 2.58
N HIS A 132 -13.42 0.79 3.34
CA HIS A 132 -12.90 0.47 4.66
C HIS A 132 -11.44 0.03 4.60
N LEU A 133 -11.09 -0.87 3.66
CA LEU A 133 -9.71 -1.35 3.46
C LEU A 133 -8.75 -0.19 3.18
N GLU A 134 -9.15 0.76 2.33
CA GLU A 134 -8.33 1.95 2.05
C GLU A 134 -8.23 2.89 3.27
N LYS A 135 -9.32 3.07 4.01
CA LYS A 135 -9.34 3.88 5.24
C LYS A 135 -8.39 3.34 6.30
N VAL A 136 -8.31 2.02 6.45
CA VAL A 136 -7.41 1.36 7.42
C VAL A 136 -6.00 1.13 6.88
N PHE A 137 -5.69 1.57 5.65
CA PHE A 137 -4.35 1.46 5.09
C PHE A 137 -3.34 2.17 6.02
N PRO A 138 -2.38 1.41 6.61
CA PRO A 138 -1.50 1.93 7.66
C PRO A 138 -0.45 2.91 7.14
N GLY A 139 -0.37 3.12 5.82
CA GLY A 139 0.71 3.85 5.16
C GLY A 139 1.84 2.94 4.70
N ARG A 140 2.64 3.44 3.76
CA ARG A 140 3.88 2.79 3.31
C ARG A 140 4.81 2.61 4.51
N ASP A 141 5.46 1.45 4.56
CA ASP A 141 6.44 1.12 5.59
C ASP A 141 7.75 1.92 5.41
N ILE A 142 8.75 1.61 6.24
CA ILE A 142 10.12 2.13 6.06
C ILE A 142 10.62 1.89 4.63
N ARG A 143 11.44 2.82 4.13
CA ARG A 143 12.17 2.63 2.88
C ARG A 143 13.06 1.39 3.02
N ALA A 144 13.02 0.51 2.01
CA ALA A 144 13.92 -0.63 1.96
C ALA A 144 15.38 -0.16 2.09
N HIS A 145 16.18 -0.92 2.83
CA HIS A 145 17.59 -0.67 3.11
C HIS A 145 18.33 -2.01 3.00
N ASN A 146 19.60 -1.98 2.60
CA ASN A 146 20.35 -3.16 2.13
C ASN A 146 19.67 -3.89 0.98
N ASP A 147 19.02 -3.11 0.10
CA ASP A 147 18.12 -3.61 -0.95
C ASP A 147 18.67 -3.37 -2.37
N GLU A 148 19.97 -3.13 -2.48
CA GLU A 148 20.57 -2.76 -3.76
C GLU A 148 20.34 -3.84 -4.82
N ASN A 149 20.32 -5.13 -4.46
CA ASN A 149 20.29 -6.22 -5.43
C ASN A 149 19.06 -7.14 -5.32
N LEU A 150 18.16 -6.91 -4.37
CA LEU A 150 17.09 -7.86 -4.07
C LEU A 150 15.77 -7.52 -4.77
N HIS A 151 15.30 -6.26 -4.69
CA HIS A 151 14.02 -5.87 -5.30
C HIS A 151 14.14 -5.10 -6.64
N LYS A 152 15.18 -5.37 -7.43
CA LYS A 152 15.39 -4.78 -8.76
C LYS A 152 14.42 -5.37 -9.78
N HIS A 153 13.26 -4.73 -9.97
CA HIS A 153 12.19 -5.18 -10.88
C HIS A 153 11.79 -4.11 -11.90
N GLY A 154 12.75 -3.30 -12.36
CA GLY A 154 12.48 -2.23 -13.33
C GLY A 154 11.45 -1.23 -12.80
N ALA A 155 10.41 -0.94 -13.58
CA ALA A 155 9.30 -0.07 -13.19
C ALA A 155 8.53 -0.58 -11.94
N SER A 156 8.58 -1.88 -11.66
CA SER A 156 7.92 -2.51 -10.50
C SER A 156 8.82 -2.62 -9.27
N THR A 157 9.96 -1.93 -9.24
CA THR A 157 10.93 -1.98 -8.13
C THR A 157 10.26 -1.63 -6.80
N ILE A 158 10.41 -2.53 -5.82
CA ILE A 158 9.83 -2.35 -4.49
C ILE A 158 10.73 -1.42 -3.70
N THR A 159 10.18 -0.29 -3.26
CA THR A 159 10.97 0.76 -2.60
C THR A 159 10.74 0.84 -1.08
N HIS A 160 9.69 0.20 -0.59
CA HIS A 160 9.25 0.26 0.81
C HIS A 160 8.85 -1.14 1.26
N GLY A 161 9.03 -1.44 2.55
CA GLY A 161 8.55 -2.69 3.14
C GLY A 161 9.59 -3.46 3.93
N ARG A 162 9.08 -4.33 4.81
CA ARG A 162 9.83 -5.35 5.57
C ARG A 162 9.53 -6.76 5.03
N GLY A 163 9.14 -6.85 3.76
CA GLY A 163 8.46 -8.02 3.17
C GLY A 163 6.92 -7.94 3.20
N SER A 164 6.32 -7.04 3.98
CA SER A 164 4.84 -6.87 4.11
C SER A 164 4.17 -6.26 2.87
N VAL A 165 4.90 -5.49 2.07
CA VAL A 165 4.40 -5.05 0.77
C VAL A 165 4.15 -6.27 -0.12
N LEU A 166 4.82 -7.42 0.04
CA LEU A 166 4.48 -8.59 -0.78
C LEU A 166 3.07 -9.14 -0.47
N THR A 167 2.63 -9.22 0.78
CA THR A 167 1.44 -10.05 1.10
C THR A 167 0.09 -9.41 0.74
N VAL A 168 -0.07 -8.08 0.86
CA VAL A 168 -1.33 -7.39 0.51
C VAL A 168 -1.28 -6.82 -0.92
N ASP A 169 -0.08 -6.53 -1.43
CA ASP A 169 0.09 -6.02 -2.79
C ASP A 169 -0.07 -7.15 -3.81
N LEU A 170 0.29 -8.41 -3.52
CA LEU A 170 0.15 -9.53 -4.48
C LEU A 170 -1.28 -9.76 -5.01
N THR A 171 -2.33 -9.41 -4.26
CA THR A 171 -3.72 -9.49 -4.77
C THR A 171 -4.12 -8.31 -5.64
N ASN A 172 -3.42 -7.17 -5.52
CA ASN A 172 -3.76 -5.94 -6.21
C ASN A 172 -2.73 -5.53 -7.28
N ARG A 173 -1.48 -6.01 -7.25
CA ARG A 173 -0.38 -5.58 -8.12
C ARG A 173 -0.44 -6.13 -9.54
N CYS A 174 -1.16 -7.24 -9.75
CA CYS A 174 -1.53 -7.65 -11.10
C CYS A 174 -2.48 -6.64 -11.78
N ASN A 175 -3.09 -5.73 -11.00
CA ASN A 175 -3.95 -4.66 -11.51
C ASN A 175 -3.47 -3.24 -11.16
N MET A 176 -2.57 -3.04 -10.20
CA MET A 176 -2.10 -1.71 -9.78
C MET A 176 -0.56 -1.71 -9.71
N MET A 177 0.08 -1.22 -10.78
CA MET A 177 1.26 -0.36 -10.61
C MET A 177 0.61 1.06 -10.51
#